data_AF-A0A832J3F1-F1
#
_entry.id   AF-A0A832J3F1-F1
#
_cell.length_a   1.000
_cell.length_b   1.000
_cell.length_c   1.000
_cell.angle_alpha   90.00
_cell.angle_beta   90.00
_cell.angle_gamma   90.00
#
_symmetry.space_group_name_H-M   'P 1'
#
loop_
_entity.id
_entity.type
_entity.pdbx_description
1 polymer ?
#
loop_
_entity_poly.entity_id
_entity_poly.type
_entity_poly.pdbx_seq_one_letter_code
_entity_poly.pdbx_strand_id
1 'polypeptide(L)'
;MSSDRKPLFPEVSVNGVTISAADIAAEAQNHEAPKDKPGWAWRDGARALVIRELLLQEGRKRDLQPQPRELEPGKFETDDEALIREVLDMAVTPQQPTKADIRRIYDTQPHMFRAPTLYEPAHILFAADPADGDAREEARQKAKA
;
A
#
# COMPACT_ATOMS: atom_id res chain seq x y z
N MET A 1 36.64 27.20 -3.76
CA MET A 1 35.51 27.53 -2.86
C MET A 1 34.65 26.29 -2.74
N SER A 2 34.88 25.46 -1.71
CA SER A 2 34.07 24.26 -1.49
C SER A 2 32.76 24.71 -0.85
N SER A 3 31.66 24.61 -1.60
CA SER A 3 30.32 24.85 -1.06
C SER A 3 29.94 23.63 -0.24
N ASP A 4 30.16 23.73 1.07
CA ASP A 4 29.79 22.70 2.05
C ASP A 4 28.26 22.71 2.23
N ARG A 5 27.53 22.27 1.20
CA ARG A 5 26.08 22.02 1.29
C ARG A 5 25.91 20.69 1.98
N LYS A 6 25.68 20.72 3.29
CA LYS A 6 25.20 19.56 4.03
C LYS A 6 23.89 19.11 3.38
N PRO A 7 23.83 17.91 2.78
CA PRO A 7 22.61 17.46 2.14
C PRO A 7 21.48 17.39 3.17
N LEU A 8 20.26 17.74 2.75
CA LEU A 8 19.05 17.74 3.58
C LEU A 8 18.82 16.39 4.27
N PHE A 9 19.27 15.32 3.63
CA PHE A 9 19.26 13.96 4.15
C PHE A 9 20.67 13.34 4.02
N PRO A 10 21.12 12.56 5.01
CA PRO A 10 22.42 11.90 4.96
C PRO A 10 22.45 10.84 3.85
N GLU A 11 23.65 10.54 3.35
CA GLU A 11 23.86 9.42 2.44
C GLU A 11 23.47 8.09 3.11
N VAL A 12 22.82 7.20 2.35
CA VAL A 12 22.38 5.89 2.82
C VAL A 12 23.14 4.82 2.02
N SER A 13 23.77 3.89 2.72
CA SER A 13 24.44 2.75 2.11
C SER A 13 24.26 1.47 2.92
N VAL A 14 24.34 0.33 2.25
CA VAL A 14 24.21 -1.02 2.82
C VAL A 14 25.42 -1.84 2.40
N ASN A 15 26.32 -2.13 3.34
CA ASN A 15 27.52 -2.93 3.11
C ASN A 15 28.37 -2.45 1.90
N GLY A 16 28.47 -1.13 1.71
CA GLY A 16 29.23 -0.51 0.62
C GLY A 16 28.43 -0.25 -0.65
N VAL A 17 27.17 -0.68 -0.73
CA VAL A 17 26.24 -0.33 -1.82
C VAL A 17 25.49 0.94 -1.45
N THR A 18 25.68 2.02 -2.22
CA THR A 18 24.96 3.28 -2.02
C THR A 18 23.54 3.17 -2.56
N ILE A 19 22.56 3.59 -1.74
CA ILE A 19 21.18 3.78 -2.16
C ILE A 19 21.01 5.25 -2.56
N SER A 20 20.69 5.50 -3.83
CA SER A 20 20.68 6.87 -4.33
C SER A 20 19.55 7.69 -3.71
N ALA A 21 19.77 8.99 -3.56
CA ALA A 21 18.72 9.91 -3.11
C ALA A 21 17.52 9.93 -4.10
N ALA A 22 17.75 9.67 -5.39
CA ALA A 22 16.67 9.59 -6.38
C ALA A 22 15.78 8.36 -6.14
N ASP A 23 16.38 7.20 -5.84
CA ASP A 23 15.62 5.98 -5.52
C ASP A 23 14.82 6.17 -4.23
N ILE A 24 15.43 6.78 -3.20
CA ILE A 24 14.72 7.10 -1.96
C ILE A 24 13.56 8.06 -2.22
N ALA A 25 13.75 9.08 -3.06
CA ALA A 25 12.70 10.03 -3.40
C ALA A 25 11.53 9.35 -4.14
N ALA A 26 11.83 8.44 -5.05
CA ALA A 26 10.84 7.65 -5.79
C ALA A 26 10.07 6.73 -4.83
N GLU A 27 10.77 6.00 -3.97
CA GLU A 27 10.15 5.13 -2.99
C GLU A 27 9.32 5.92 -1.97
N ALA A 28 9.79 7.09 -1.51
CA ALA A 28 9.06 7.93 -0.56
C ALA A 28 7.68 8.36 -1.05
N GLN A 29 7.42 8.39 -2.37
CA GLN A 29 6.07 8.65 -2.91
C GLN A 29 5.06 7.56 -2.52
N ASN A 30 5.52 6.36 -2.16
CA ASN A 30 4.70 5.23 -1.75
C ASN A 30 4.37 5.22 -0.25
N HIS A 31 4.93 6.15 0.53
CA HIS A 31 4.77 6.19 2.00
C HIS A 31 3.91 7.38 2.42
N GLU A 32 2.93 7.13 3.28
CA GLU A 32 2.11 8.21 3.85
C GLU A 32 2.92 9.01 4.88
N ALA A 33 2.83 10.33 4.80
CA ALA A 33 3.38 11.22 5.82
C ALA A 33 2.43 12.39 6.10
N PRO A 34 2.36 12.86 7.37
CA PRO A 34 1.69 14.11 7.69
C PRO A 34 2.23 15.27 6.83
N LYS A 35 1.34 16.17 6.40
CA LYS A 35 1.71 17.30 5.51
C LYS A 35 2.79 18.21 6.10
N ASP A 36 2.86 18.29 7.44
CA ASP A 36 3.87 19.06 8.18
C ASP A 36 5.21 18.32 8.35
N LYS A 37 5.30 17.04 7.97
CA LYS A 37 6.48 16.18 8.18
C LYS A 37 6.85 15.34 6.95
N PRO A 38 7.13 15.95 5.79
CA PRO A 38 7.51 15.22 4.58
C PRO A 38 8.79 14.38 4.73
N GLY A 39 9.67 14.74 5.68
CA GLY A 39 10.86 13.95 5.99
C GLY A 39 10.57 12.56 6.57
N TRP A 40 9.33 12.26 6.97
CA TRP A 40 8.94 10.93 7.44
C TRP A 40 8.83 9.94 6.28
N ALA A 41 8.12 10.32 5.22
CA ALA A 41 8.05 9.52 3.98
C ALA A 41 9.45 9.23 3.41
N TRP A 42 10.36 10.22 3.48
CA TRP A 42 11.76 10.00 3.09
C TRP A 42 12.46 8.93 3.93
N ARG A 43 12.30 8.99 5.26
CA ARG A 43 12.94 8.02 6.18
C ARG A 43 12.34 6.63 6.01
N ASP A 44 11.04 6.53 5.79
CA ASP A 44 10.35 5.26 5.57
C ASP A 44 10.73 4.66 4.22
N GLY A 45 10.81 5.47 3.16
CA GLY A 45 11.31 5.03 1.86
C GLY A 45 12.77 4.60 1.89
N ALA A 46 13.64 5.36 2.57
CA ALA A 46 15.03 4.96 2.78
C ALA A 46 15.12 3.64 3.55
N ARG A 47 14.31 3.47 4.60
CA ARG A 47 14.27 2.23 5.38
C ARG A 47 13.79 1.05 4.54
N ALA A 48 12.76 1.23 3.72
CA ALA A 48 12.26 0.19 2.82
C ALA A 48 13.35 -0.27 1.86
N LEU A 49 14.07 0.65 1.22
CA LEU A 49 15.17 0.32 0.31
C LEU A 49 16.37 -0.33 1.02
N VAL A 50 16.68 0.08 2.24
CA VAL A 50 17.72 -0.58 3.06
C VAL A 50 17.35 -2.04 3.34
N ILE A 51 16.10 -2.30 3.75
CA ILE A 51 15.61 -3.66 4.00
C ILE A 51 15.63 -4.48 2.70
N ARG A 52 15.17 -3.90 1.59
CA ARG A 52 15.20 -4.53 0.27
C ARG A 52 16.63 -4.95 -0.12
N GLU A 53 17.59 -4.04 -0.02
CA GLU A 53 18.98 -4.33 -0.37
C GLU A 53 19.60 -5.40 0.55
N LEU A 54 19.32 -5.37 1.86
CA LEU A 54 19.77 -6.41 2.79
C LEU A 54 19.24 -7.80 2.39
N LEU A 55 17.96 -7.90 2.02
CA LEU A 55 17.36 -9.16 1.59
C LEU A 55 17.95 -9.66 0.27
N LEU A 56 18.20 -8.77 -0.69
CA LEU A 56 18.84 -9.13 -1.96
C LEU A 56 20.28 -9.60 -1.77
N GLN A 57 21.07 -8.90 -0.94
CA GLN A 57 22.41 -9.33 -0.58
C GLN A 57 22.39 -10.71 0.08
N GLU A 58 21.42 -10.96 0.95
CA GLU A 58 21.26 -12.25 1.63
C GLU A 58 20.89 -13.39 0.68
N GLY A 59 20.05 -13.10 -0.32
CA GLY A 59 19.73 -14.05 -1.40
C GLY A 59 20.93 -14.38 -2.27
N ARG A 60 21.68 -13.36 -2.71
CA ARG A 60 22.94 -13.53 -3.47
C ARG A 60 23.97 -14.33 -2.68
N LYS A 61 24.13 -14.04 -1.38
CA LYS A 61 25.06 -14.75 -0.49
C LYS A 61 24.75 -16.24 -0.36
N ARG A 62 23.49 -16.63 -0.54
CA ARG A 62 23.02 -18.03 -0.53
C ARG A 62 23.00 -18.69 -1.91
N ASP A 63 23.40 -17.96 -2.95
CA ASP A 63 23.33 -18.42 -4.35
C ASP A 63 21.91 -18.83 -4.77
N LEU A 64 20.90 -18.15 -4.23
CA LEU A 64 19.51 -18.38 -4.62
C LEU A 64 19.27 -17.83 -6.03
N GLN A 65 18.56 -18.62 -6.83
CA GLN A 65 18.15 -18.23 -8.17
C GLN A 65 16.72 -17.68 -8.12
N PRO A 66 16.46 -16.51 -8.74
CA PRO A 66 15.10 -15.98 -8.80
C PRO A 66 14.20 -16.96 -9.57
N GLN A 67 13.04 -17.24 -8.99
CA GLN A 67 11.99 -18.03 -9.64
C GLN A 67 10.69 -17.22 -9.66
N PRO A 68 10.55 -16.24 -10.58
CA PRO A 68 9.36 -15.40 -10.65
C PRO A 68 8.08 -16.20 -10.81
N ARG A 69 7.07 -15.87 -10.00
CA ARG A 69 5.74 -16.45 -10.06
C ARG A 69 4.75 -15.48 -10.71
N GLU A 70 3.74 -16.03 -11.36
CA GLU A 70 2.60 -15.25 -11.85
C GLU A 70 1.71 -14.86 -10.65
N LEU A 71 1.48 -13.56 -10.49
CA LEU A 71 0.64 -13.01 -9.42
C LEU A 71 -0.82 -12.89 -9.86
N GLU A 72 -1.01 -12.46 -11.11
CA GLU A 72 -2.29 -12.24 -11.79
C GLU A 72 -2.07 -12.53 -13.29
N PRO A 73 -3.12 -12.79 -14.10
CA PRO A 73 -2.95 -13.10 -15.52
C PRO A 73 -2.08 -12.07 -16.26
N GLY A 74 -0.91 -12.52 -16.72
CA GLY A 74 0.07 -11.69 -17.44
C GLY A 74 0.94 -10.78 -16.56
N LYS A 75 0.87 -10.90 -15.24
CA LYS A 75 1.66 -10.11 -14.27
C LYS A 75 2.55 -11.03 -13.45
N PHE A 76 3.85 -10.86 -13.61
CA PHE A 76 4.88 -11.67 -12.96
C PHE A 76 5.66 -10.84 -11.95
N GLU A 77 6.16 -11.51 -10.92
CA GLU A 77 7.22 -10.96 -10.08
C GLU A 77 8.43 -10.55 -10.93
N THR A 78 9.14 -9.53 -10.46
CA THR A 78 10.52 -9.27 -10.89
C THR A 78 11.47 -10.28 -10.26
N ASP A 79 12.68 -10.42 -10.82
CA ASP A 79 13.71 -11.31 -10.26
C ASP A 79 14.07 -10.94 -8.82
N ASP A 80 14.15 -9.63 -8.50
CA ASP A 80 14.42 -9.16 -7.16
C ASP A 80 13.29 -9.53 -6.17
N GLU A 81 12.02 -9.39 -6.58
CA GLU A 81 10.87 -9.79 -5.75
C GLU A 81 10.87 -11.30 -5.50
N ALA A 82 11.15 -12.09 -6.54
CA ALA A 82 11.26 -13.54 -6.43
C ALA A 82 12.40 -13.94 -5.48
N LEU A 83 13.56 -13.29 -5.58
CA LEU A 83 14.71 -13.56 -4.72
C LEU A 83 14.41 -13.22 -3.25
N ILE A 84 13.76 -12.08 -2.99
CA ILE A 84 13.33 -11.68 -1.65
C ILE A 84 12.36 -12.71 -1.07
N ARG A 85 11.39 -13.17 -1.86
CA ARG A 85 10.44 -14.21 -1.43
C ARG A 85 11.15 -15.50 -1.03
N GLU A 86 12.10 -15.99 -1.83
CA GLU A 86 12.86 -17.21 -1.50
C GLU A 86 13.66 -17.05 -0.18
N VAL A 87 14.24 -15.88 0.07
CA VAL A 87 14.92 -15.60 1.36
C VAL A 87 13.94 -15.67 2.53
N LEU A 88 12.77 -15.06 2.40
CA LEU A 88 11.76 -15.04 3.46
C LEU A 88 11.17 -16.44 3.70
N ASP A 89 10.87 -17.19 2.65
CA ASP A 89 10.33 -18.56 2.74
C ASP A 89 11.31 -19.49 3.50
N MET A 90 12.62 -19.29 3.35
CA MET A 90 13.63 -20.05 4.09
C MET A 90 13.83 -19.56 5.53
N ALA A 91 13.79 -18.25 5.75
CA ALA A 91 14.21 -17.65 7.02
C ALA A 91 13.06 -17.47 8.03
N VAL A 92 11.81 -17.40 7.56
CA VAL A 92 10.65 -17.04 8.38
C VAL A 92 9.74 -18.24 8.53
N THR A 93 9.61 -18.74 9.76
CA THR A 93 8.57 -19.71 10.14
C THR A 93 7.50 -19.02 10.98
N PRO A 94 6.40 -18.54 10.37
CA PRO A 94 5.36 -17.86 11.12
C PRO A 94 4.64 -18.83 12.06
N GLN A 95 4.36 -18.37 13.29
CA GLN A 95 3.52 -19.13 14.21
C GLN A 95 2.09 -19.15 13.71
N GLN A 96 1.49 -20.35 13.63
CA GLN A 96 0.08 -20.46 13.27
C GLN A 96 -0.80 -19.90 14.40
N PRO A 97 -1.78 -19.04 14.09
CA PRO A 97 -2.69 -18.51 15.10
C PRO A 97 -3.56 -19.62 15.68
N THR A 98 -3.86 -19.54 16.98
CA THR A 98 -4.79 -20.48 17.61
C THR A 98 -6.24 -20.16 17.24
N LYS A 99 -7.15 -21.11 17.43
CA LYS A 99 -8.60 -20.84 17.29
C LYS A 99 -9.07 -19.71 18.20
N ALA A 100 -8.49 -19.58 19.39
CA ALA A 100 -8.82 -18.50 20.33
C ALA A 100 -8.37 -17.13 19.80
N ASP A 101 -7.19 -17.04 19.18
CA ASP A 101 -6.71 -15.81 18.56
C ASP A 101 -7.60 -15.37 17.40
N ILE A 102 -7.96 -16.32 16.53
CA ILE A 102 -8.88 -16.07 15.41
C ILE A 102 -10.23 -15.58 15.94
N ARG A 103 -10.77 -16.24 16.97
CA ARG A 103 -12.05 -15.86 17.57
C ARG A 103 -12.02 -14.47 18.19
N ARG A 104 -10.93 -14.13 18.89
CA ARG A 104 -10.73 -12.80 19.48
C ARG A 104 -10.75 -11.68 18.44
N ILE A 105 -10.09 -11.87 17.29
CA ILE A 105 -10.12 -10.89 16.20
C ILE A 105 -11.54 -10.72 15.65
N TYR A 106 -12.26 -11.82 15.40
CA TYR A 106 -13.65 -11.76 14.97
C TYR A 106 -14.53 -11.02 15.98
N ASP A 107 -14.46 -11.37 17.26
CA ASP A 107 -15.30 -10.78 18.31
C ASP A 107 -14.99 -9.29 18.53
N THR A 108 -13.76 -8.83 18.25
CA THR A 108 -13.38 -7.41 18.36
C THR A 108 -14.01 -6.56 17.26
N GLN A 109 -14.16 -7.10 16.04
CA GLN A 109 -14.72 -6.38 14.90
C GLN A 109 -15.65 -7.25 14.04
N PRO A 110 -16.81 -7.72 14.56
CA PRO A 110 -17.67 -8.65 13.81
C PRO A 110 -18.20 -8.05 12.49
N HIS A 111 -18.36 -6.72 12.45
CA HIS A 111 -18.86 -5.98 11.30
C HIS A 111 -17.93 -6.00 10.07
N MET A 112 -16.63 -6.36 10.24
CA MET A 112 -15.68 -6.54 9.14
C MET A 112 -15.87 -7.88 8.40
N PHE A 113 -16.54 -8.84 9.05
CA PHE A 113 -16.70 -10.22 8.56
C PHE A 113 -18.14 -10.54 8.16
N ARG A 114 -18.82 -9.57 7.54
CA ARG A 114 -20.17 -9.75 6.98
C ARG A 114 -20.18 -9.29 5.53
N ALA A 115 -21.09 -9.85 4.73
CA ALA A 115 -21.36 -9.34 3.40
C ALA A 115 -21.86 -7.87 3.48
N PRO A 116 -21.66 -7.07 2.41
CA PRO A 116 -22.34 -5.79 2.29
C PRO A 116 -23.84 -5.94 2.54
N THR A 117 -24.44 -4.93 3.16
CA THR A 117 -25.89 -4.93 3.35
C THR A 117 -26.57 -4.92 1.99
N LEU A 118 -27.41 -5.92 1.73
CA LEU A 118 -28.29 -5.92 0.58
C LEU A 118 -29.50 -5.05 0.91
N TYR A 119 -29.84 -4.14 -0.01
CA TYR A 119 -31.00 -3.29 0.09
C TYR A 119 -31.97 -3.66 -1.03
N GLU A 120 -33.26 -3.71 -0.71
CA GLU A 120 -34.34 -3.82 -1.69
C GLU A 120 -35.22 -2.57 -1.60
N PRO A 121 -34.80 -1.44 -2.20
CA PRO A 121 -35.56 -0.20 -2.13
C PRO A 121 -36.68 -0.18 -3.19
N ALA A 122 -37.82 0.40 -2.81
CA ALA A 122 -38.81 0.90 -3.76
C ALA A 122 -38.65 2.43 -3.88
N HIS A 123 -38.75 2.97 -5.09
CA HIS A 123 -38.67 4.41 -5.33
C HIS A 123 -39.71 4.85 -6.37
N ILE A 124 -40.16 6.11 -6.26
CA ILE A 124 -41.03 6.77 -7.23
C ILE A 124 -40.25 7.93 -7.82
N LEU A 125 -40.18 8.02 -9.15
CA LEU A 125 -39.53 9.10 -9.88
C LEU A 125 -40.57 10.14 -10.33
N PHE A 126 -40.35 11.41 -9.95
CA PHE A 126 -41.05 12.55 -10.54
C PHE A 126 -40.13 13.21 -11.58
N ALA A 127 -40.44 13.05 -12.86
CA ALA A 127 -39.61 13.57 -13.95
C ALA A 127 -39.78 15.08 -14.14
N ALA A 128 -38.68 15.78 -14.44
CA ALA A 128 -38.64 17.18 -14.86
C ALA A 128 -37.43 17.42 -15.76
N ASP A 129 -37.54 18.36 -16.70
CA ASP A 129 -36.41 18.77 -17.55
C ASP A 129 -35.34 19.50 -16.70
N PRO A 130 -34.05 19.13 -16.77
CA PRO A 130 -32.98 19.82 -16.06
C PRO A 130 -32.90 21.34 -16.33
N ALA A 131 -33.30 21.77 -17.52
CA ALA A 131 -33.28 23.18 -17.96
C ALA A 131 -34.50 23.97 -17.48
N ASP A 132 -35.57 23.30 -17.05
CA ASP A 132 -36.79 23.94 -16.55
C ASP A 132 -36.77 24.01 -15.01
N GLY A 133 -36.49 25.20 -14.49
CA GLY A 133 -36.40 25.44 -13.05
C GLY A 133 -37.72 25.25 -12.32
N ASP A 134 -38.83 25.63 -12.94
CA ASP A 134 -40.16 25.60 -12.32
C ASP A 134 -40.67 24.17 -12.26
N ALA A 135 -40.54 23.41 -13.36
CA ALA A 135 -40.89 21.98 -13.40
C ALA A 135 -40.10 21.16 -12.38
N ARG A 136 -38.82 21.49 -12.15
CA ARG A 136 -37.99 20.84 -11.13
C ARG A 136 -38.47 21.14 -9.72
N GLU A 137 -38.86 22.36 -9.43
CA GLU A 137 -39.37 22.71 -8.10
C GLU A 137 -40.72 22.03 -7.85
N GLU A 138 -41.62 21.97 -8.84
CA GLU A 138 -42.87 21.21 -8.73
C GLU A 138 -42.63 19.71 -8.46
N ALA A 139 -41.73 19.07 -9.21
CA ALA A 139 -41.36 17.67 -9.00
C ALA A 139 -40.76 17.46 -7.59
N ARG A 140 -39.97 18.41 -7.10
CA ARG A 140 -39.40 18.37 -5.75
C ARG A 140 -40.45 18.51 -4.66
N GLN A 141 -41.44 19.39 -4.84
CA GLN A 141 -42.55 19.54 -3.90
C GLN A 141 -43.39 18.26 -3.84
N LYS A 142 -43.68 17.64 -4.99
CA LYS A 142 -44.36 16.32 -5.05
C LYS A 142 -43.57 15.22 -4.35
N ALA A 143 -42.25 15.22 -4.45
CA ALA A 143 -41.39 14.25 -3.78
C ALA A 143 -41.28 14.44 -2.25
N LYS A 144 -41.64 15.62 -1.72
CA LYS A 144 -41.57 15.95 -0.28
C LYS A 144 -42.92 15.83 0.45
N ALA A 145 -44.03 15.79 -0.29
CA ALA A 145 -45.38 15.63 0.24
C ALA A 145 -45.63 14.19 0.70
#